data_AF-A0A351HT44-F1
#
_entry.id   AF-A0A351HT44-F1
#
_cell.length_a   1.000
_cell.length_b   1.000
_cell.length_c   1.000
_cell.angle_alpha   90.00
_cell.angle_beta   90.00
_cell.angle_gamma   90.00
#
_symmetry.space_group_name_H-M   'P 1'
#
loop_
_entity.id
_entity.type
_entity.pdbx_description
1 polymer ?
#
loop_
_entity_poly.entity_id
_entity_poly.type
_entity_poly.pdbx_seq_one_letter_code
_entity_poly.pdbx_strand_id
1 'polypeptide(L)'
;MSYLFKTAKKVEKVFSELDKQIATFQNQSGLHCAAKCNLCCMKKDLETSVLEFLPLAVYLYENNLHEQFLDELAKGHDYCVCLSHLKVEGKVTGCTQYEHRGLICRLFGFSGLAGKTGEKKIYTCKVIKTGQAEEYQSATARINTKLKIQMASDFQMKMDQIDPSMANDINLINVSIEKAILKVAYYYSNSPGKVPKAG
;
A
#
# COMPACT_ATOMS: atom_id res chain seq x y z
N MET A 1 14.80 -20.70 0.90
CA MET A 1 13.98 -19.48 0.75
C MET A 1 13.59 -19.29 -0.72
N SER A 2 12.30 -19.33 -1.02
CA SER A 2 11.73 -19.28 -2.39
C SER A 2 12.01 -17.95 -3.10
N TYR A 3 11.87 -17.92 -4.43
CA TYR A 3 11.97 -16.68 -5.21
C TYR A 3 10.94 -15.64 -4.74
N LEU A 4 9.67 -16.03 -4.65
CA LEU A 4 8.59 -15.13 -4.23
C LEU A 4 8.79 -14.59 -2.81
N PHE A 5 9.28 -15.41 -1.86
CA PHE A 5 9.59 -14.91 -0.52
C PHE A 5 10.73 -13.90 -0.56
N LYS A 6 11.81 -14.17 -1.31
CA LYS A 6 12.92 -13.20 -1.46
C LYS A 6 12.42 -11.89 -2.09
N THR A 7 11.54 -11.96 -3.08
CA THR A 7 10.92 -10.80 -3.72
C THR A 7 10.04 -10.04 -2.72
N ALA A 8 9.18 -10.73 -1.96
CA ALA A 8 8.37 -10.12 -0.90
C ALA A 8 9.25 -9.39 0.14
N LYS A 9 10.36 -10.00 0.59
CA LYS A 9 11.31 -9.35 1.51
C LYS A 9 11.99 -8.13 0.91
N LYS A 10 12.23 -8.07 -0.40
CA LYS A 10 12.73 -6.84 -1.06
C LYS A 10 11.66 -5.75 -1.06
N VAL A 11 10.40 -6.11 -1.34
CA VAL A 11 9.27 -5.17 -1.29
C VAL A 11 9.07 -4.62 0.12
N GLU A 12 9.11 -5.47 1.15
CA GLU A 12 9.04 -5.05 2.56
C GLU A 12 10.16 -4.07 2.95
N LYS A 13 11.37 -4.23 2.39
CA LYS A 13 12.47 -3.27 2.62
C LYS A 13 12.13 -1.89 2.05
N VAL A 14 11.54 -1.83 0.84
CA VAL A 14 11.06 -0.59 0.24
C VAL A 14 9.96 0.04 1.11
N PHE A 15 9.05 -0.77 1.65
CA PHE A 15 7.99 -0.29 2.54
C PHE A 15 8.54 0.26 3.86
N SER A 16 9.50 -0.43 4.49
CA SER A 16 10.11 0.05 5.72
C SER A 16 10.88 1.35 5.51
N GLU A 17 11.57 1.50 4.38
CA GLU A 17 12.21 2.76 4.01
C GLU A 17 11.18 3.88 3.85
N LEU A 18 10.09 3.63 3.12
CA LEU A 18 9.01 4.58 2.92
C LEU A 18 8.38 5.02 4.24
N ASP A 19 8.05 4.08 5.13
CA ASP A 19 7.42 4.37 6.41
C ASP A 19 8.29 5.28 7.29
N LYS A 20 9.62 5.10 7.28
CA LYS A 20 10.55 5.99 7.98
C LYS A 20 10.55 7.40 7.41
N GLN A 21 10.51 7.52 6.08
CA GLN A 21 10.45 8.81 5.40
C GLN A 21 9.11 9.51 5.66
N ILE A 22 7.99 8.77 5.63
CA ILE A 22 6.66 9.26 5.99
C ILE A 22 6.64 9.77 7.43
N ALA A 23 7.14 8.99 8.40
CA ALA A 23 7.17 9.41 9.79
C ALA A 23 7.97 10.71 9.98
N THR A 24 9.10 10.83 9.29
CA THR A 24 9.91 12.06 9.30
C THR A 24 9.13 13.24 8.71
N PHE A 25 8.48 13.03 7.56
CA PHE A 25 7.69 14.07 6.90
C PHE A 25 6.49 14.51 7.75
N GLN A 26 5.76 13.58 8.36
CA GLN A 26 4.64 13.87 9.27
C GLN A 26 5.10 14.74 10.44
N ASN A 27 6.19 14.35 11.12
CA ASN A 27 6.76 15.11 12.22
C ASN A 27 7.17 16.54 11.81
N GLN A 28 7.75 16.70 10.61
CA GLN A 28 8.22 18.00 10.14
C GLN A 28 7.12 18.89 9.57
N SER A 29 6.07 18.30 8.98
CA SER A 29 4.96 19.02 8.33
C SER A 29 3.82 19.34 9.30
N GLY A 30 3.65 18.57 10.37
CA GLY A 30 2.47 18.60 11.24
C GLY A 30 1.27 17.82 10.67
N LEU A 31 1.37 17.33 9.43
CA LEU A 31 0.29 16.60 8.77
C LEU A 31 0.15 15.19 9.34
N HIS A 32 -1.08 14.80 9.63
CA HIS A 32 -1.41 13.47 10.13
C HIS A 32 -2.72 12.95 9.53
N CYS A 33 -2.90 11.62 9.53
CA CYS A 33 -4.15 11.03 9.08
C CYS A 33 -5.11 10.96 10.27
N ALA A 34 -6.41 11.15 10.04
CA ALA A 34 -7.41 10.86 11.05
C ALA A 34 -7.34 9.38 11.45
N ALA A 35 -7.38 9.10 12.76
CA ALA A 35 -7.30 7.74 13.26
C ALA A 35 -8.40 6.87 12.64
N LYS A 36 -8.02 5.69 12.14
CA LYS A 36 -8.94 4.72 11.51
C LYS A 36 -9.68 5.24 10.26
N CYS A 37 -9.16 6.28 9.60
CA CYS A 37 -9.70 6.71 8.31
C CYS A 37 -9.61 5.58 7.27
N ASN A 38 -10.72 5.29 6.58
CA ASN A 38 -10.80 4.30 5.51
C ASN A 38 -11.14 4.90 4.14
N LEU A 39 -11.24 6.23 4.04
CA LEU A 39 -11.78 6.89 2.85
C LEU A 39 -10.95 6.59 1.59
N CYS A 40 -9.64 6.38 1.74
CA CYS A 40 -8.79 5.95 0.62
C CYS A 40 -9.08 4.51 0.16
N CYS A 41 -9.48 3.63 1.07
CA CYS A 41 -9.82 2.23 0.78
C CYS A 41 -11.21 2.06 0.14
N MET A 42 -12.07 3.08 0.23
CA MET A 42 -13.40 3.09 -0.40
C MET A 42 -13.36 3.58 -1.86
N LYS A 43 -12.20 3.95 -2.39
CA LYS A 43 -12.06 4.33 -3.80
C LYS A 43 -12.18 3.09 -4.68
N LYS A 44 -13.18 3.08 -5.57
CA LYS A 44 -13.50 1.95 -6.46
C LYS A 44 -12.41 1.66 -7.49
N ASP A 45 -11.92 2.72 -8.13
CA ASP A 45 -10.97 2.61 -9.25
C ASP A 45 -9.54 2.86 -8.76
N LEU A 46 -9.10 2.06 -7.78
CA LEU A 46 -7.73 2.09 -7.31
C LEU A 46 -6.90 1.07 -8.08
N GLU A 47 -6.01 1.55 -8.93
CA GLU A 47 -5.07 0.73 -9.68
C GLU A 47 -3.73 0.61 -8.97
N THR A 48 -3.11 -0.56 -9.10
CA THR A 48 -1.89 -0.92 -8.37
C THR A 48 -1.28 -2.19 -8.96
N SER A 49 0.01 -2.39 -8.73
CA SER A 49 0.73 -3.55 -9.24
C SER A 49 0.51 -4.81 -8.41
N VAL A 50 0.62 -5.98 -9.03
CA VAL A 50 0.64 -7.28 -8.31
C VAL A 50 1.80 -7.32 -7.32
N LEU A 51 2.96 -6.75 -7.66
CA LEU A 51 4.16 -6.79 -6.81
C LEU A 51 3.94 -6.17 -5.42
N GLU A 52 3.15 -5.10 -5.35
CA GLU A 52 2.85 -4.40 -4.09
C GLU A 52 2.13 -5.28 -3.05
N PHE A 53 1.38 -6.29 -3.50
CA PHE A 53 0.63 -7.19 -2.63
C PHE A 53 1.30 -8.55 -2.43
N LEU A 54 2.51 -8.75 -2.96
CA LEU A 54 3.26 -9.98 -2.74
C LEU A 54 3.55 -10.24 -1.24
N PRO A 55 3.92 -9.23 -0.41
CA PRO A 55 4.06 -9.44 1.04
C PRO A 55 2.75 -9.88 1.71
N LEU A 56 1.61 -9.29 1.34
CA LEU A 56 0.30 -9.70 1.83
C LEU A 56 0.00 -11.15 1.45
N ALA A 57 0.21 -11.51 0.18
CA ALA A 57 -0.05 -12.86 -0.31
C ALA A 57 0.81 -13.92 0.42
N VAL A 58 2.09 -13.62 0.68
CA VAL A 58 2.97 -14.50 1.48
C VAL A 58 2.44 -14.66 2.90
N TYR A 59 2.08 -13.55 3.57
CA TYR A 59 1.51 -13.59 4.92
C TYR A 59 0.22 -14.42 4.96
N LEU A 60 -0.72 -14.19 4.03
CA LEU A 60 -1.98 -14.94 3.98
C LEU A 60 -1.75 -16.44 3.75
N TYR A 61 -0.78 -16.80 2.93
CA TYR A 61 -0.44 -18.20 2.70
C TYR A 61 0.17 -18.85 3.96
N GLU A 62 1.17 -18.21 4.57
CA GLU A 62 1.86 -18.70 5.78
C GLU A 62 0.91 -18.86 6.98
N ASN A 63 -0.18 -18.09 7.02
CA ASN A 63 -1.20 -18.13 8.07
C ASN A 63 -2.46 -18.94 7.69
N ASN A 64 -2.46 -19.64 6.56
CA ASN A 64 -3.63 -20.40 6.06
C ASN A 64 -4.91 -19.55 5.87
N LEU A 65 -4.75 -18.27 5.55
CA LEU A 65 -5.84 -17.31 5.32
C LEU A 65 -6.15 -17.07 3.83
N HIS A 66 -5.33 -17.61 2.93
CA HIS A 66 -5.39 -17.30 1.50
C HIS A 66 -6.71 -17.75 0.83
N GLU A 67 -7.23 -18.94 1.14
CA GLU A 67 -8.51 -19.42 0.59
C GLU A 67 -9.68 -18.53 1.03
N GLN A 68 -9.74 -18.18 2.32
CA GLN A 68 -10.75 -17.26 2.85
C GLN A 68 -10.73 -15.90 2.13
N PHE A 69 -9.55 -15.38 1.80
CA PHE A 69 -9.44 -14.12 1.06
C PHE A 69 -9.89 -14.26 -0.40
N LEU A 70 -9.60 -15.39 -1.05
CA LEU A 70 -10.09 -15.66 -2.40
C LEU A 70 -11.61 -15.78 -2.44
N ASP A 71 -12.22 -16.45 -1.45
CA ASP A 71 -13.67 -16.53 -1.31
C ASP A 71 -14.31 -15.14 -1.12
N GLU A 72 -13.68 -14.27 -0.34
CA GLU A 72 -14.15 -12.89 -0.16
C GLU A 72 -14.02 -12.06 -1.45
N LEU A 73 -12.91 -12.20 -2.18
CA LEU A 73 -12.71 -11.53 -3.47
C LEU A 73 -13.75 -11.97 -4.51
N ALA A 74 -14.12 -13.26 -4.52
CA ALA A 74 -15.12 -13.82 -5.43
C ALA A 74 -16.52 -13.21 -5.25
N LYS A 75 -16.81 -12.55 -4.11
CA LYS A 75 -18.07 -11.82 -3.88
C LYS A 75 -18.17 -10.53 -4.71
N GLY A 76 -17.09 -10.07 -5.35
CA GLY A 76 -17.12 -8.98 -6.31
C GLY A 76 -17.36 -7.60 -5.68
N HIS A 77 -16.77 -7.32 -4.52
CA HIS A 77 -16.89 -6.02 -3.88
C HIS A 77 -16.12 -4.91 -4.61
N ASP A 78 -16.74 -3.74 -4.74
CA ASP A 78 -16.16 -2.53 -5.34
C ASP A 78 -15.07 -1.88 -4.48
N TYR A 79 -14.87 -2.32 -3.23
CA TYR A 79 -13.90 -1.77 -2.29
C TYR A 79 -12.81 -2.80 -1.99
N CYS A 80 -11.66 -2.33 -1.50
CA CYS A 80 -10.53 -3.20 -1.18
C CYS A 80 -10.94 -4.32 -0.19
N VAL A 81 -10.61 -5.57 -0.52
CA VAL A 81 -10.92 -6.74 0.33
C VAL A 81 -10.32 -6.67 1.74
N CYS A 82 -9.25 -5.90 1.92
CA CYS A 82 -8.64 -5.68 3.24
C CYS A 82 -9.41 -4.68 4.10
N LEU A 83 -10.51 -4.10 3.62
CA LEU A 83 -11.31 -3.17 4.40
C LEU A 83 -12.12 -3.92 5.46
N SER A 84 -12.06 -3.48 6.73
CA SER A 84 -12.85 -4.12 7.78
C SER A 84 -14.35 -3.93 7.52
N HIS A 85 -15.07 -5.06 7.49
CA HIS A 85 -16.52 -5.14 7.29
C HIS A 85 -17.33 -4.94 8.59
N LEU A 86 -16.65 -4.78 9.73
CA LEU A 86 -17.30 -4.59 11.03
C LEU A 86 -18.01 -3.23 11.08
N LYS A 87 -19.31 -3.23 10.74
CA LYS A 87 -20.23 -2.12 11.02
C LYS A 87 -20.52 -2.10 12.52
N VAL A 88 -19.64 -1.49 13.30
CA VAL A 88 -20.03 -1.01 14.63
C VAL A 88 -20.75 0.32 14.40
N GLU A 89 -21.97 0.49 14.91
CA GLU A 89 -22.72 1.75 14.77
C GLU A 89 -21.84 2.95 15.12
N GLY A 90 -21.67 3.86 14.16
CA GLY A 90 -20.86 5.07 14.32
C GLY A 90 -19.33 4.90 14.24
N LYS A 91 -18.78 3.71 14.00
CA LYS A 91 -17.33 3.50 13.87
C LYS A 91 -16.96 2.85 12.54
N VAL A 92 -16.35 3.66 11.70
CA VAL A 92 -15.59 3.20 10.54
C VAL A 92 -14.37 2.40 11.02
N THR A 93 -14.31 1.12 10.65
CA THR A 93 -13.15 0.26 10.90
C THR A 93 -12.21 0.31 9.70
N GLY A 94 -10.91 0.55 9.94
CA GLY A 94 -9.89 0.73 8.89
C GLY A 94 -9.50 -0.57 8.17
N CYS A 95 -8.30 -0.59 7.58
CA CYS A 95 -7.73 -1.78 6.95
C CYS A 95 -7.44 -2.88 7.98
N THR A 96 -7.92 -4.10 7.75
CA THR A 96 -7.63 -5.29 8.57
C THR A 96 -6.20 -5.80 8.38
N GLN A 97 -5.58 -5.46 7.25
CA GLN A 97 -4.22 -5.86 6.87
C GLN A 97 -3.28 -4.65 6.76
N TYR A 98 -3.37 -3.71 7.72
CA TYR A 98 -2.66 -2.42 7.64
C TYR A 98 -1.13 -2.58 7.56
N GLU A 99 -0.56 -3.56 8.26
CA GLU A 99 0.88 -3.86 8.23
C GLU A 99 1.35 -4.37 6.86
N HIS A 100 0.48 -5.06 6.13
CA HIS A 100 0.75 -5.64 4.82
C HIS A 100 0.18 -4.82 3.65
N ARG A 101 -0.23 -3.57 3.90
CA ARG A 101 -0.78 -2.69 2.85
C ARG A 101 0.24 -2.41 1.74
N GLY A 102 -0.24 -2.37 0.49
CA GLY A 102 0.57 -2.13 -0.71
C GLY A 102 1.20 -0.74 -0.75
N LEU A 103 2.10 -0.51 -1.72
CA LEU A 103 2.84 0.74 -1.85
C LEU A 103 1.91 1.93 -2.06
N ILE A 104 0.90 1.80 -2.92
CA ILE A 104 -0.09 2.84 -3.20
C ILE A 104 -0.77 3.34 -1.91
N CYS A 105 -1.10 2.42 -1.00
CA CYS A 105 -1.71 2.72 0.28
C CYS A 105 -0.76 3.43 1.25
N ARG A 106 0.55 3.30 1.06
CA ARG A 106 1.59 3.98 1.85
C ARG A 106 1.91 5.35 1.29
N LEU A 107 2.02 5.45 -0.04
CA LEU A 107 2.33 6.70 -0.74
C LEU A 107 1.21 7.73 -0.56
N PHE A 108 -0.03 7.28 -0.61
CA PHE A 108 -1.17 8.17 -0.44
C PHE A 108 -1.25 8.74 0.98
N GLY A 109 -1.34 10.07 1.07
CA GLY A 109 -1.43 10.83 2.30
C GLY A 109 -0.23 11.73 2.54
N PHE A 110 0.99 11.23 2.29
CA PHE A 110 2.21 11.87 2.79
C PHE A 110 3.35 11.93 1.77
N SER A 111 3.23 11.32 0.58
CA SER A 111 4.27 11.38 -0.46
C SER A 111 4.09 12.53 -1.44
N GLY A 112 5.11 12.80 -2.25
CA GLY A 112 5.15 13.87 -3.24
C GLY A 112 4.83 13.38 -4.66
N LEU A 113 4.19 14.25 -5.45
CA LEU A 113 4.02 14.13 -6.89
C LEU A 113 4.71 15.30 -7.59
N ALA A 114 5.27 15.03 -8.77
CA ALA A 114 5.76 16.08 -9.64
C ALA A 114 4.56 16.82 -10.27
N GLY A 115 4.55 18.14 -10.12
CA GLY A 115 3.64 19.03 -10.82
C GLY A 115 4.12 19.31 -12.24
N LYS A 116 3.25 19.96 -13.02
CA LYS A 116 3.50 20.21 -14.45
C LYS A 116 4.64 21.20 -14.69
N THR A 117 4.91 22.08 -13.73
CA THR A 117 5.94 23.13 -13.81
C THR A 117 7.17 22.80 -12.96
N GLY A 118 7.33 21.53 -12.54
CA GLY A 118 8.43 21.07 -11.70
C GLY A 118 8.20 21.30 -10.19
N GLU A 119 7.09 21.92 -9.81
CA GLU A 119 6.70 22.09 -8.41
C GLU A 119 6.27 20.76 -7.80
N LYS A 120 6.70 20.47 -6.57
CA LYS A 120 6.26 19.29 -5.83
C LYS A 120 4.89 19.54 -5.21
N LYS A 121 4.02 18.52 -5.25
CA LYS A 121 2.69 18.52 -4.63
C LYS A 121 2.57 17.38 -3.64
N ILE A 122 1.87 17.60 -2.53
CA ILE A 122 1.59 16.53 -1.56
C ILE A 122 0.45 15.67 -2.11
N TYR A 123 0.70 14.37 -2.25
CA TYR A 123 -0.28 13.36 -2.62
C TYR A 123 -1.14 13.02 -1.41
N THR A 124 -2.26 13.72 -1.23
CA THR A 124 -3.09 13.57 -0.03
C THR A 124 -4.58 13.77 -0.28
N CYS A 125 -5.41 13.40 0.71
CA CYS A 125 -6.87 13.41 0.61
C CYS A 125 -7.50 14.77 0.92
N LYS A 126 -8.77 14.94 0.54
CA LYS A 126 -9.54 16.15 0.84
C LYS A 126 -9.61 16.44 2.34
N VAL A 127 -9.75 15.40 3.17
CA VAL A 127 -9.84 15.54 4.64
C VAL A 127 -8.60 16.23 5.22
N ILE A 128 -7.40 15.86 4.78
CA ILE A 128 -6.17 16.53 5.23
C ILE A 128 -6.12 17.96 4.69
N LYS A 129 -6.46 18.17 3.41
CA LYS A 129 -6.45 19.51 2.78
C LYS A 129 -7.37 20.52 3.46
N THR A 130 -8.54 20.07 3.93
CA THR A 130 -9.55 20.97 4.54
C THR A 130 -9.48 20.98 6.07
N GLY A 131 -9.21 19.84 6.70
CA GLY A 131 -9.18 19.71 8.16
C GLY A 131 -7.87 20.14 8.81
N GLN A 132 -6.77 20.20 8.05
CA GLN A 132 -5.45 20.67 8.48
C GLN A 132 -4.93 21.70 7.47
N ALA A 133 -5.78 22.69 7.15
CA ALA A 133 -5.53 23.60 6.04
C ALA A 133 -4.25 24.45 6.25
N GLU A 134 -3.99 24.89 7.48
CA GLU A 134 -2.81 25.68 7.83
C GLU A 134 -1.52 24.86 7.67
N GLU A 135 -1.46 23.67 8.26
CA GLU A 135 -0.34 22.74 8.12
C GLU A 135 -0.15 22.33 6.66
N TYR A 136 -1.23 22.08 5.93
CA TYR A 136 -1.19 21.70 4.52
C TYR A 136 -0.60 22.81 3.64
N GLN A 137 -1.02 24.06 3.83
CA GLN A 137 -0.48 25.20 3.10
C GLN A 137 1.00 25.42 3.44
N SER A 138 1.34 25.39 4.74
CA SER A 138 2.72 25.51 5.23
C SER A 138 3.62 24.41 4.65
N ALA A 139 3.18 23.15 4.71
CA ALA A 139 3.90 22.01 4.16
C ALA A 139 4.08 22.15 2.64
N THR A 140 3.03 22.53 1.91
CA THR A 140 3.07 22.71 0.44
C THR A 140 4.10 23.77 0.02
N ALA A 141 4.19 24.88 0.73
CA ALA A 141 5.22 25.89 0.48
C ALA A 141 6.63 25.37 0.84
N ARG A 142 6.75 24.66 1.96
CA ARG A 142 8.04 24.17 2.47
C ARG A 142 8.62 23.05 1.62
N ILE A 143 7.81 22.15 1.03
CA ILE A 143 8.33 21.05 0.18
C ILE A 143 9.01 21.53 -1.10
N ASN A 144 8.69 22.75 -1.53
CA ASN A 144 9.28 23.40 -2.70
C ASN A 144 10.52 24.24 -2.35
N THR A 145 10.93 24.29 -1.08
CA THR A 145 12.05 25.11 -0.62
C THR A 145 13.05 24.32 0.22
N LYS A 146 12.64 23.85 1.40
CA LYS A 146 13.55 23.28 2.42
C LYS A 146 13.12 21.94 3.00
N LEU A 147 11.84 21.59 2.89
CA LEU A 147 11.31 20.35 3.43
C LEU A 147 11.48 19.22 2.39
N LYS A 148 12.11 18.14 2.78
CA LYS A 148 12.20 16.96 1.93
C LYS A 148 10.86 16.22 1.96
N ILE A 149 10.40 15.79 0.79
CA ILE A 149 9.25 14.91 0.63
C ILE A 149 9.67 13.76 -0.28
N GLN A 150 9.25 12.57 0.09
CA GLN A 150 9.51 11.34 -0.63
C GLN A 150 8.62 11.26 -1.87
N MET A 151 9.21 11.18 -3.06
CA MET A 151 8.45 11.21 -4.31
C MET A 151 7.88 9.84 -4.63
N ALA A 152 6.63 9.78 -5.04
CA ALA A 152 5.98 8.52 -5.44
C ALA A 152 6.75 7.80 -6.56
N SER A 153 7.26 8.56 -7.54
CA SER A 153 8.07 8.07 -8.66
C SER A 153 9.31 7.31 -8.22
N ASP A 154 9.99 7.77 -7.16
CA ASP A 154 11.23 7.16 -6.69
C ASP A 154 10.95 5.76 -6.12
N PHE A 155 9.81 5.60 -5.46
CA PHE A 155 9.38 4.31 -4.91
C PHE A 155 8.82 3.38 -5.98
N GLN A 156 8.12 3.91 -6.99
CA GLN A 156 7.72 3.13 -8.16
C GLN A 156 8.94 2.56 -8.89
N MET A 157 9.97 3.38 -9.13
CA MET A 157 11.22 2.93 -9.74
C MET A 157 11.92 1.84 -8.92
N LYS A 158 11.90 1.92 -7.59
CA LYS A 158 12.42 0.86 -6.72
C LYS A 158 11.63 -0.44 -6.85
N MET A 159 10.32 -0.38 -7.04
CA MET A 159 9.49 -1.57 -7.28
C MET A 159 9.83 -2.20 -8.64
N ASP A 160 9.97 -1.38 -9.68
CA ASP A 160 10.39 -1.85 -11.01
C ASP A 160 11.74 -2.58 -10.96
N GLN A 161 12.70 -2.10 -10.15
CA GLN A 161 14.00 -2.75 -9.98
C GLN A 161 13.94 -4.11 -9.25
N ILE A 162 12.87 -4.37 -8.49
CA ILE A 162 12.71 -5.63 -7.76
C ILE A 162 12.22 -6.73 -8.71
N ASP A 163 11.15 -6.45 -9.44
CA ASP A 163 10.54 -7.34 -10.42
C ASP A 163 9.74 -6.51 -11.43
N PRO A 164 10.31 -6.21 -12.62
CA PRO A 164 9.63 -5.40 -13.63
C PRO A 164 8.32 -6.01 -14.10
N SER A 165 8.24 -7.34 -14.20
CA SER A 165 7.04 -8.01 -14.71
C SER A 165 5.86 -7.84 -13.75
N MET A 166 6.08 -8.06 -12.45
CA MET A 166 5.02 -7.89 -11.45
C MET A 166 4.76 -6.42 -11.12
N ALA A 167 5.76 -5.55 -11.21
CA ALA A 167 5.59 -4.10 -11.00
C ALA A 167 4.75 -3.46 -12.11
N ASN A 168 4.84 -3.96 -13.34
CA ASN A 168 4.08 -3.44 -14.50
C ASN A 168 2.77 -4.20 -14.77
N ASP A 169 2.45 -5.25 -14.00
CA ASP A 169 1.12 -5.89 -13.99
C ASP A 169 0.14 -5.05 -13.15
N ILE A 170 -0.29 -3.92 -13.72
CA ILE A 170 -1.21 -2.96 -13.10
C ILE A 170 -2.65 -3.40 -13.32
N ASN A 171 -3.43 -3.51 -12.24
CA ASN A 171 -4.85 -3.85 -12.27
C ASN A 171 -5.59 -3.09 -11.16
N LEU A 172 -6.92 -3.21 -11.13
CA LEU A 172 -7.70 -2.84 -9.95
C LEU A 172 -7.19 -3.58 -8.71
N ILE A 173 -7.23 -2.91 -7.54
CA ILE A 173 -6.62 -3.39 -6.30
C ILE A 173 -6.99 -4.82 -5.94
N ASN A 174 -8.27 -5.19 -6.04
CA ASN A 174 -8.72 -6.55 -5.72
C ASN A 174 -8.17 -7.58 -6.71
N VAL A 175 -8.05 -7.24 -7.99
CA VAL A 175 -7.45 -8.10 -9.01
C VAL A 175 -5.94 -8.28 -8.74
N SER A 176 -5.23 -7.21 -8.37
CA SER A 176 -3.81 -7.29 -8.02
C SER A 176 -3.56 -8.13 -6.76
N ILE A 177 -4.42 -8.02 -5.75
CA ILE A 177 -4.40 -8.86 -4.54
C ILE A 177 -4.65 -10.32 -4.91
N GLU A 178 -5.71 -10.61 -5.68
CA GLU A 178 -6.07 -11.95 -6.12
C GLU A 178 -4.92 -12.62 -6.87
N LYS A 179 -4.38 -11.94 -7.89
CA LYS A 179 -3.22 -12.42 -8.67
C LYS A 179 -2.01 -12.72 -7.79
N ALA A 180 -1.73 -11.87 -6.79
CA ALA A 180 -0.62 -12.09 -5.86
C ALA A 180 -0.85 -13.35 -5.02
N ILE A 181 -2.07 -13.53 -4.47
CA ILE A 181 -2.45 -14.69 -3.67
C ILE A 181 -2.34 -15.97 -4.51
N LEU A 182 -2.95 -16.01 -5.70
CA LEU A 182 -2.91 -17.17 -6.59
C LEU A 182 -1.48 -17.52 -7.00
N LYS A 183 -0.64 -16.52 -7.29
CA LYS A 183 0.77 -16.74 -7.63
C LYS A 183 1.55 -17.39 -6.49
N VAL A 184 1.34 -16.91 -5.25
CA VAL A 184 1.98 -17.48 -4.06
C VAL A 184 1.47 -18.89 -3.77
N ALA A 185 0.15 -19.10 -3.79
CA ALA A 185 -0.47 -20.40 -3.54
C ALA A 185 0.01 -21.44 -4.57
N TYR A 186 -0.05 -21.10 -5.87
CA TYR A 186 0.44 -21.97 -6.94
C TYR A 186 1.91 -22.34 -6.77
N TYR A 187 2.76 -21.36 -6.45
CA TYR A 187 4.19 -21.60 -6.27
C TYR A 187 4.47 -22.61 -5.14
N TYR A 188 3.80 -22.46 -3.99
CA TYR A 188 4.06 -23.32 -2.84
C TYR A 188 3.42 -24.70 -2.95
N SER A 189 2.22 -24.80 -3.53
CA SER A 189 1.58 -26.09 -3.81
C SER A 189 2.40 -26.96 -4.78
N ASN A 190 3.14 -26.33 -5.71
CA ASN A 190 4.01 -27.01 -6.68
C ASN A 190 5.50 -27.04 -6.28
N SER A 191 5.85 -26.62 -5.06
CA SER A 191 7.22 -26.68 -4.52
C SER A 191 7.24 -27.21 -3.07
N PRO A 192 6.72 -28.43 -2.81
CA PRO A 192 6.69 -29.01 -1.48
C PRO A 192 8.12 -29.14 -0.94
N GLY A 193 8.43 -28.43 0.15
CA GLY A 193 9.78 -28.33 0.74
C GLY A 193 10.35 -26.91 0.81
N LYS A 194 9.72 -25.92 0.17
CA LYS A 194 10.08 -24.49 0.28
C LYS A 194 9.06 -23.66 1.07
N VAL A 195 8.04 -24.28 1.64
CA VAL A 195 7.05 -23.63 2.51
C VAL A 195 7.78 -23.10 3.74
N PRO A 196 7.76 -21.77 3.99
CA PRO A 196 8.28 -21.22 5.23
C PRO A 196 7.48 -21.83 6.39
N LYS A 197 8.16 -22.50 7.32
CA LYS A 197 7.52 -22.91 8.56
C LYS A 197 7.19 -21.64 9.33
N ALA A 198 5.92 -21.47 9.73
CA ALA A 198 5.55 -20.48 10.72
C ALA A 198 6.45 -20.70 11.95
N GLY A 199 7.27 -19.69 12.24
CA GLY A 199 8.14 -19.62 13.42
C GLY A 199 7.64 -18.50 14.31
#